data_AF-A0A7X5ZIE0-F1
#
_entry.id   AF-A0A7X5ZIE0-F1
#
_cell.length_a   1.000
_cell.length_b   1.000
_cell.length_c   1.000
_cell.angle_alpha   90.00
_cell.angle_beta   90.00
_cell.angle_gamma   90.00
#
_symmetry.space_group_name_H-M   'P 1'
#
loop_
_entity.id
_entity.type
_entity.pdbx_description
1 polymer ?
#
loop_
_entity_poly.entity_id
_entity_poly.type
_entity_poly.pdbx_seq_one_letter_code
_entity_poly.pdbx_strand_id
1 'polypeptide(L)'
;MNDTRRIAEEAASWYLDMRDEPDATARDRFMAWLRHSPRHIAEYLAIARLHGDMHAAAALDETLAADLLAAAMAESRVVPLFAEHPRPQAKPAAVRRPRLRYVAAAASLLLAVGMAWAWVPAATTPVRYAADTGEVRMVKLPDDTLLHLSPGGIVDVDFDSHARRIVLMAGKASFDVGHDPLRPLSVEVGRQRIEDIGTVFDVDRDGDGARVAVISGKVSVWRMSSAWIDSGARRLLGHATEGNRVADIAGGESLHVDGDGHVLDRSVLDTSAATAWLPDDIRFHDTPIGVVARRFNAYTTRPLSIEDAALSEKRISGVFHAHDPEAFVSYLGSLSGVRVQREPDRIRIQSTRTL
;
A
#
# COMPACT_ATOMS: atom_id res chain seq x y z
N MET A 1 -21.62 -28.29 -35.40
CA MET A 1 -21.50 -27.58 -34.11
C MET A 1 -20.02 -27.37 -33.87
N ASN A 2 -19.56 -26.13 -33.69
CA ASN A 2 -18.16 -25.72 -33.89
C ASN A 2 -17.23 -26.37 -32.86
N ASP A 3 -16.25 -27.17 -33.29
CA ASP A 3 -15.31 -27.89 -32.39
C ASP A 3 -14.63 -26.97 -31.38
N THR A 4 -14.41 -25.71 -31.77
CA THR A 4 -13.91 -24.64 -30.90
C THR A 4 -14.75 -24.47 -29.63
N ARG A 5 -16.07 -24.45 -29.78
CA ARG A 5 -16.99 -24.20 -28.67
C ARG A 5 -17.03 -25.40 -27.71
N ARG A 6 -16.98 -26.61 -28.27
CA ARG A 6 -16.92 -27.84 -27.47
C ARG A 6 -15.66 -27.90 -26.61
N ILE A 7 -14.50 -27.55 -27.19
CA ILE A 7 -13.22 -27.54 -26.46
C ILE A 7 -13.22 -26.47 -25.36
N ALA A 8 -13.81 -25.30 -25.60
CA ALA A 8 -13.93 -24.25 -24.58
C ALA A 8 -14.87 -24.64 -23.43
N GLU A 9 -15.97 -25.34 -23.73
CA GLU A 9 -16.89 -25.88 -22.71
C GLU A 9 -16.21 -26.98 -21.88
N GLU A 10 -15.46 -27.88 -22.51
CA GLU A 10 -14.65 -28.90 -21.82
C GLU A 10 -13.54 -28.28 -20.97
N ALA A 11 -12.88 -27.21 -21.45
CA ALA A 11 -11.86 -26.47 -20.72
C ALA A 11 -12.41 -25.85 -19.42
N ALA A 12 -13.63 -25.30 -19.48
CA ALA A 12 -14.29 -24.74 -18.30
C ALA A 12 -14.66 -25.82 -17.27
N SER A 13 -15.14 -26.99 -17.72
CA SER A 13 -15.39 -28.13 -16.84
C SER A 13 -14.12 -28.60 -16.14
N TRP A 14 -13.04 -28.79 -16.92
CA TRP A 14 -11.75 -29.21 -16.35
C TRP A 14 -11.16 -28.19 -15.38
N TYR A 15 -11.36 -26.89 -15.62
CA TYR A 15 -10.89 -25.85 -14.70
C TYR A 15 -11.58 -25.91 -13.33
N LEU A 16 -12.89 -26.21 -13.30
CA LEU A 16 -13.62 -26.41 -12.06
C LEU A 16 -13.19 -27.70 -11.35
N ASP A 17 -13.10 -28.80 -12.10
CA ASP A 17 -12.74 -30.11 -11.54
C ASP A 17 -11.31 -30.15 -10.97
N MET A 18 -10.37 -29.39 -11.55
CA MET A 18 -8.98 -29.33 -11.05
C MET A 18 -8.82 -28.45 -9.79
N ARG A 19 -9.82 -27.65 -9.44
CA ARG A 19 -9.79 -26.79 -8.25
C ARG A 19 -10.23 -27.51 -6.98
N ASP A 20 -11.04 -28.55 -7.11
CA ASP A 20 -11.58 -29.35 -6.00
C ASP A 20 -10.75 -30.64 -5.78
N GLU A 21 -9.51 -30.49 -5.27
CA GLU A 21 -8.56 -31.58 -4.91
C GLU A 21 -8.68 -32.86 -5.78
N PRO A 22 -8.26 -32.82 -7.06
CA PRO A 22 -8.52 -33.91 -7.99
C PRO A 22 -7.76 -35.18 -7.61
N ASP A 23 -8.40 -36.34 -7.75
CA ASP A 23 -7.74 -37.64 -7.57
C ASP A 23 -6.74 -37.94 -8.70
N ALA A 24 -5.92 -38.99 -8.53
CA ALA A 24 -4.89 -39.36 -9.51
C ALA A 24 -5.49 -39.73 -10.89
N THR A 25 -6.69 -40.32 -10.92
CA THR A 25 -7.34 -40.75 -12.17
C THR A 25 -7.90 -39.54 -12.93
N ALA A 26 -8.42 -38.55 -12.23
CA ALA A 26 -8.89 -37.28 -12.78
C ALA A 26 -7.73 -36.49 -13.40
N ARG A 27 -6.57 -36.46 -12.72
CA ARG A 27 -5.35 -35.84 -13.26
C ARG A 27 -4.89 -36.51 -14.54
N ASP A 28 -4.87 -37.85 -14.59
CA ASP A 28 -4.45 -38.57 -15.80
C ASP A 28 -5.36 -38.29 -17.00
N ARG A 29 -6.68 -38.22 -16.78
CA ARG A 29 -7.65 -37.87 -17.83
C ARG A 29 -7.50 -36.42 -18.30
N PHE A 30 -7.28 -35.50 -17.37
CA PHE A 30 -7.01 -34.10 -17.69
C PHE A 30 -5.74 -33.96 -18.55
N MET A 31 -4.68 -34.69 -18.19
CA MET A 31 -3.42 -34.70 -18.95
C MET A 31 -3.58 -35.32 -20.34
N ALA A 32 -4.36 -36.39 -20.47
CA ALA A 32 -4.70 -36.96 -21.77
C ALA A 32 -5.49 -35.98 -22.65
N TRP A 33 -6.41 -35.22 -22.05
CA TRP A 33 -7.19 -34.19 -22.75
C TRP A 33 -6.30 -33.02 -23.21
N LEU A 34 -5.39 -32.53 -22.37
CA LEU A 34 -4.44 -31.46 -22.75
C LEU A 34 -3.53 -31.88 -23.91
N ARG A 35 -3.09 -33.14 -23.95
CA ARG A 35 -2.22 -33.67 -25.01
C ARG A 35 -2.94 -33.88 -26.34
N HIS A 36 -4.27 -33.81 -26.37
CA HIS A 36 -5.05 -34.11 -27.58
C HIS A 36 -4.79 -33.10 -28.70
N SER A 37 -4.62 -31.81 -28.39
CA SER A 37 -4.14 -30.81 -29.34
C SER A 37 -3.66 -29.54 -28.64
N PRO A 38 -2.79 -28.72 -29.29
CA PRO A 38 -2.36 -27.42 -28.76
C PRO A 38 -3.53 -26.47 -28.44
N ARG A 39 -4.69 -26.68 -29.07
CA ARG A 39 -5.89 -25.88 -28.83
C ARG A 39 -6.50 -26.12 -27.45
N HIS A 40 -6.44 -27.34 -26.92
CA HIS A 40 -7.01 -27.66 -25.61
C HIS A 40 -6.24 -26.93 -24.49
N ILE A 41 -4.92 -26.85 -24.64
CA ILE A 41 -4.04 -26.06 -23.77
C ILE A 41 -4.40 -24.58 -23.83
N ALA A 42 -4.58 -24.04 -25.04
CA ALA A 42 -4.89 -22.62 -25.23
C ALA A 42 -6.24 -22.22 -24.59
N GLU A 43 -7.29 -23.04 -24.75
CA GLU A 43 -8.60 -22.76 -24.16
C GLU A 43 -8.58 -22.89 -22.62
N TYR A 44 -7.88 -23.89 -22.06
CA TYR A 44 -7.73 -24.03 -20.62
C TYR A 44 -7.01 -22.83 -19.99
N LEU A 45 -5.91 -22.38 -20.59
CA LEU A 45 -5.19 -21.18 -20.14
C LEU A 45 -6.03 -19.90 -20.28
N ALA A 46 -6.91 -19.83 -21.29
CA ALA A 46 -7.84 -18.71 -21.44
C ALA A 46 -8.85 -18.65 -20.29
N ILE A 47 -9.42 -19.79 -19.88
CA ILE A 47 -10.32 -19.88 -18.72
C ILE A 47 -9.60 -19.52 -17.42
N ALA A 48 -8.41 -20.08 -17.17
CA ALA A 48 -7.62 -19.78 -15.97
C ALA A 48 -7.27 -18.29 -15.87
N ARG A 49 -6.97 -17.64 -17.00
CA ARG A 49 -6.69 -16.20 -17.07
C ARG A 49 -7.93 -15.34 -16.78
N LEU A 50 -9.11 -15.74 -17.27
CA LEU A 50 -10.36 -15.04 -17.00
C LEU A 50 -10.74 -15.07 -15.52
N HIS A 51 -10.41 -16.15 -14.82
CA HIS A 51 -10.66 -16.30 -13.38
C HIS A 51 -9.55 -15.75 -12.47
N GLY A 52 -8.52 -15.09 -13.03
CA GLY A 52 -7.46 -14.43 -12.26
C GLY A 52 -6.52 -15.40 -11.52
N ASP A 53 -6.55 -16.69 -11.88
CA ASP A 53 -5.92 -17.76 -11.12
C ASP A 53 -4.56 -18.13 -11.73
N MET A 54 -3.57 -17.25 -11.52
CA MET A 54 -2.25 -17.38 -12.14
C MET A 54 -1.41 -18.53 -11.56
N HIS A 55 -1.84 -19.10 -10.42
CA HIS A 55 -1.26 -20.32 -9.84
C HIS A 55 -1.65 -21.58 -10.64
N ALA A 56 -2.83 -21.62 -11.25
CA ALA A 56 -3.27 -22.75 -12.09
C ALA A 56 -2.49 -22.86 -13.41
N ALA A 57 -1.95 -21.74 -13.92
CA ALA A 57 -1.08 -21.71 -15.10
C ALA A 57 0.36 -22.16 -14.78
N ALA A 58 0.82 -21.94 -13.54
CA ALA A 58 2.13 -22.35 -13.06
C ALA A 58 2.17 -23.80 -12.56
N ALA A 59 1.01 -24.38 -12.21
CA ALA A 59 0.86 -25.76 -11.75
C ALA A 59 0.81 -26.81 -12.89
N LEU A 60 0.99 -26.39 -14.14
CA LEU A 60 1.35 -27.32 -15.22
C LEU A 60 2.78 -27.81 -14.91
N ASP A 61 2.82 -28.91 -14.17
CA ASP A 61 3.98 -29.54 -13.56
C ASP A 61 5.25 -29.46 -14.42
N GLU A 62 6.40 -29.19 -13.80
CA GLU A 62 7.70 -29.02 -14.47
C GLU A 62 8.09 -30.30 -15.28
N THR A 63 7.51 -31.43 -14.88
CA THR A 63 7.55 -32.72 -15.57
C THR A 63 6.81 -32.74 -16.91
N LEU A 64 5.71 -31.99 -17.05
CA LEU A 64 4.92 -31.88 -18.28
C LEU A 64 5.68 -31.14 -19.37
N ALA A 65 6.41 -30.08 -19.01
CA ALA A 65 7.24 -29.34 -19.94
C ALA A 65 8.38 -30.22 -20.49
N ALA A 66 8.99 -31.06 -19.63
CA ALA A 66 10.04 -31.99 -20.02
C ALA A 66 9.50 -33.16 -20.87
N ASP A 67 8.35 -33.73 -20.52
CA ASP A 67 7.74 -34.84 -21.24
C ASP A 67 7.17 -34.41 -22.61
N LEU A 68 6.63 -33.19 -22.73
CA LEU A 68 6.20 -32.63 -24.01
C LEU A 68 7.39 -32.31 -24.93
N LEU A 69 8.51 -31.85 -24.37
CA LEU A 69 9.74 -31.62 -25.12
C LEU A 69 10.35 -32.95 -25.59
N ALA A 70 10.33 -33.98 -24.75
CA ALA A 70 10.78 -35.32 -25.11
C ALA A 70 9.87 -35.99 -26.16
N ALA A 71 8.55 -35.85 -26.05
CA ALA A 71 7.59 -36.37 -27.03
C ALA A 71 7.69 -35.65 -28.39
N ALA A 72 7.86 -34.32 -28.39
CA ALA A 72 8.08 -33.54 -29.59
C ALA A 72 9.41 -33.86 -30.29
N MET A 73 10.41 -34.31 -29.54
CA MET A 73 11.69 -34.79 -30.09
C MET A 73 11.63 -36.26 -30.55
N ALA A 74 10.74 -37.08 -29.99
CA ALA A 74 10.57 -38.49 -30.34
C ALA A 74 9.73 -38.69 -31.61
N GLU A 75 8.71 -37.87 -31.85
CA GLU A 75 7.93 -37.91 -33.10
C GLU A 75 8.58 -37.08 -34.20
N SER A 76 9.66 -37.62 -34.76
CA SER A 76 10.20 -37.22 -36.06
C SER A 76 9.17 -37.44 -37.17
N ARG A 77 8.28 -36.46 -37.37
CA ARG A 77 7.55 -36.26 -38.63
C ARG A 77 7.87 -34.89 -39.21
N VAL A 78 9.11 -34.74 -39.63
CA VAL A 78 9.52 -33.67 -40.53
C VAL A 78 9.24 -34.15 -41.96
N VAL A 79 8.23 -33.57 -42.62
CA VAL A 79 8.03 -33.72 -44.08
C VAL A 79 8.12 -32.35 -44.75
N PRO A 80 9.19 -32.12 -45.53
CA PRO A 80 9.13 -31.39 -46.80
C PRO A 80 9.25 -32.45 -47.92
N LEU A 81 8.23 -32.74 -48.74
CA LEU A 81 7.74 -31.94 -49.86
C LEU A 81 8.88 -31.31 -50.66
N PHE A 82 9.70 -32.13 -51.35
CA PHE A 82 10.26 -31.94 -52.70
C PHE A 82 11.26 -33.10 -52.98
N ALA A 83 11.09 -33.82 -54.09
CA ALA A 83 11.94 -34.95 -54.49
C ALA A 83 13.34 -34.47 -54.92
N GLU A 84 14.39 -35.03 -54.34
CA GLU A 84 15.79 -34.78 -54.74
C GLU A 84 16.09 -35.41 -56.11
N HIS A 85 16.55 -34.58 -57.05
CA HIS A 85 17.42 -35.00 -58.15
C HIS A 85 18.90 -34.94 -57.68
N PRO A 86 19.83 -35.73 -58.26
CA PRO A 86 21.17 -35.90 -57.70
C PRO A 86 22.06 -34.65 -57.80
N ARG A 87 22.82 -34.44 -56.71
CA ARG A 87 23.79 -33.38 -56.42
C ARG A 87 24.87 -33.14 -57.48
N PRO A 88 25.37 -31.88 -57.53
CA PRO A 88 26.80 -31.62 -57.62
C PRO A 88 27.33 -30.98 -56.31
N GLN A 89 28.47 -31.47 -55.84
CA GLN A 89 29.17 -30.95 -54.65
C GLN A 89 29.86 -29.61 -54.94
N ALA A 90 29.73 -28.63 -54.03
CA ALA A 90 30.61 -27.47 -53.99
C ALA A 90 30.95 -27.09 -52.53
N LYS A 91 32.21 -26.73 -52.32
CA LYS A 91 32.97 -26.55 -51.06
C LYS A 91 32.38 -25.49 -50.11
N PRO A 92 32.71 -25.55 -48.79
CA PRO A 92 32.10 -24.68 -47.80
C PRO A 92 32.73 -23.28 -47.84
N ALA A 93 31.89 -22.26 -48.02
CA ALA A 93 32.25 -20.88 -47.71
C ALA A 93 31.49 -20.45 -46.45
N ALA A 94 32.23 -20.00 -45.44
CA ALA A 94 31.69 -19.52 -44.18
C ALA A 94 30.81 -18.27 -44.40
N VAL A 95 29.50 -18.39 -44.17
CA VAL A 95 28.59 -17.23 -44.19
C VAL A 95 28.44 -16.69 -42.77
N ARG A 96 29.03 -15.51 -42.57
CA ARG A 96 28.89 -14.68 -41.37
C ARG A 96 27.41 -14.41 -41.07
N ARG A 97 26.95 -14.75 -39.86
CA ARG A 97 25.62 -14.38 -39.34
C ARG A 97 25.73 -13.31 -38.23
N PRO A 98 25.94 -12.01 -38.54
CA PRO A 98 25.96 -10.99 -37.50
C PRO A 98 24.56 -10.46 -37.15
N ARG A 99 23.53 -10.64 -38.00
CA ARG A 99 22.26 -9.90 -37.87
C ARG A 99 21.19 -10.52 -36.95
N LEU A 100 21.24 -11.82 -36.70
CA LEU A 100 20.21 -12.51 -35.88
C LEU A 100 20.34 -12.22 -34.38
N ARG A 101 21.57 -11.92 -33.91
CA ARG A 101 21.83 -11.55 -32.51
C ARG A 101 21.21 -10.20 -32.14
N TYR A 102 21.11 -9.28 -33.10
CA TYR A 102 20.49 -7.96 -32.87
C TYR A 102 18.96 -8.03 -32.73
N VAL A 103 18.30 -9.00 -33.39
CA VAL A 103 16.84 -9.18 -33.29
C VAL A 103 16.44 -9.80 -31.95
N ALA A 104 17.18 -10.82 -31.48
CA ALA A 104 16.94 -11.41 -30.17
C ALA A 104 17.22 -10.41 -29.03
N ALA A 105 18.28 -9.60 -29.16
CA ALA A 105 18.59 -8.54 -28.20
C ALA A 105 17.52 -7.43 -28.17
N ALA A 106 16.89 -7.10 -29.32
CA ALA A 106 15.81 -6.12 -29.36
C ALA A 106 14.54 -6.62 -28.67
N ALA A 107 14.19 -7.89 -28.83
CA ALA A 107 13.02 -8.49 -28.20
C ALA A 107 13.16 -8.59 -26.68
N SER A 108 14.33 -8.99 -26.17
CA SER A 108 14.59 -9.02 -24.72
C SER A 108 14.61 -7.63 -24.11
N LEU A 109 15.10 -6.61 -24.85
CA LEU A 109 15.07 -5.22 -24.40
C LEU A 109 13.63 -4.69 -24.30
N LEU A 110 12.76 -4.99 -25.28
CA LEU A 110 11.35 -4.59 -25.23
C LEU A 110 10.59 -5.25 -24.08
N LEU A 111 10.90 -6.51 -23.78
CA LEU A 111 10.27 -7.25 -22.68
C LEU A 111 10.76 -6.73 -21.32
N ALA A 112 12.06 -6.42 -21.20
CA ALA A 112 12.64 -5.77 -20.03
C ALA A 112 12.07 -4.36 -19.83
N VAL A 113 11.89 -3.57 -20.90
CA VAL A 113 11.27 -2.24 -20.84
C VAL A 113 9.80 -2.34 -20.48
N GLY A 114 9.04 -3.28 -21.06
CA GLY A 114 7.62 -3.49 -20.74
C GLY A 114 7.41 -3.92 -19.28
N MET A 115 8.28 -4.81 -18.78
CA MET A 115 8.29 -5.21 -17.38
C MET A 115 8.68 -4.03 -16.49
N ALA A 116 9.71 -3.26 -16.83
CA ALA A 116 10.09 -2.06 -16.08
C ALA A 116 8.95 -1.03 -16.04
N TRP A 117 8.20 -0.86 -17.14
CA TRP A 117 7.10 0.09 -17.25
C TRP A 117 5.87 -0.31 -16.42
N ALA A 118 5.61 -1.61 -16.27
CA ALA A 118 4.56 -2.12 -15.37
C ALA A 118 4.87 -1.87 -13.88
N TRP A 119 6.14 -1.65 -13.54
CA TRP A 119 6.60 -1.31 -12.19
C TRP A 119 6.86 0.18 -12.01
N VAL A 120 6.64 1.00 -13.05
CA VAL A 120 6.62 2.46 -12.89
C VAL A 120 5.30 2.82 -12.23
N PRO A 121 5.29 3.36 -11.00
CA PRO A 121 4.06 3.81 -10.38
C PRO A 121 3.39 4.83 -11.30
N ALA A 122 2.10 4.61 -11.60
CA ALA A 122 1.31 5.60 -12.32
C ALA A 122 1.44 6.93 -11.57
N ALA A 123 1.93 7.96 -12.26
CA ALA A 123 2.11 9.27 -11.64
C ALA A 123 0.72 9.81 -11.25
N THR A 124 0.35 9.64 -9.99
CA THR A 124 -0.74 10.39 -9.37
C THR A 124 -0.37 11.86 -9.46
N THR A 125 -1.31 12.66 -9.97
CA THR A 125 -1.17 14.11 -9.94
C THR A 125 -1.50 14.55 -8.51
N PRO A 126 -0.58 15.26 -7.82
CA PRO A 126 -0.86 15.74 -6.48
C PRO A 126 -2.12 16.61 -6.49
N VAL A 127 -3.01 16.39 -5.53
CA VAL A 127 -4.21 17.22 -5.35
C VAL A 127 -3.85 18.36 -4.42
N ARG A 128 -3.92 19.59 -4.93
CA ARG A 128 -3.66 20.81 -4.15
C ARG A 128 -4.91 21.25 -3.40
N TYR A 129 -4.77 21.46 -2.09
CA TYR A 129 -5.75 22.14 -1.26
C TYR A 129 -5.16 23.46 -0.76
N ALA A 130 -5.94 24.53 -0.85
CA ALA A 130 -5.57 25.85 -0.36
C ALA A 130 -6.74 26.45 0.44
N ALA A 131 -6.43 27.09 1.55
CA ALA A 131 -7.38 27.90 2.31
C ALA A 131 -7.25 29.37 1.90
N ASP A 132 -8.38 30.03 1.68
CA ASP A 132 -8.40 31.46 1.35
C ASP A 132 -7.89 32.32 2.51
N THR A 133 -7.51 33.55 2.21
CA THR A 133 -6.99 34.48 3.21
C THR A 133 -8.12 34.97 4.10
N GLY A 134 -8.32 34.28 5.23
CA GLY A 134 -9.30 34.63 6.26
C GLY A 134 -10.21 33.48 6.68
N GLU A 135 -10.19 32.37 5.95
CA GLU A 135 -11.06 31.22 6.23
C GLU A 135 -10.24 29.99 6.58
N VAL A 136 -10.75 29.21 7.55
CA VAL A 136 -10.24 27.86 7.83
C VAL A 136 -10.89 26.91 6.84
N ARG A 137 -10.09 26.05 6.21
CA ARG A 137 -10.60 25.02 5.29
C ARG A 137 -10.47 23.64 5.89
N MET A 138 -11.59 22.94 6.02
CA MET A 138 -11.64 21.54 6.45
C MET A 138 -11.73 20.62 5.23
N VAL A 139 -10.89 19.58 5.19
CA VAL A 139 -10.85 18.60 4.11
C VAL A 139 -10.79 17.20 4.71
N LYS A 140 -11.70 16.32 4.29
CA LYS A 140 -11.63 14.89 4.59
C LYS A 140 -10.90 14.18 3.45
N LEU A 141 -9.80 13.52 3.77
CA LEU A 141 -8.97 12.78 2.80
C LEU A 141 -9.50 11.34 2.60
N PRO A 142 -9.06 10.64 1.53
CA PRO A 142 -9.55 9.29 1.20
C PRO A 142 -9.26 8.21 2.25
N ASP A 143 -8.30 8.44 3.14
CA ASP A 143 -7.89 7.55 4.23
C ASP A 143 -8.59 7.88 5.56
N ASP A 144 -9.68 8.66 5.52
CA ASP A 144 -10.38 9.22 6.69
C ASP A 144 -9.54 10.18 7.55
N THR A 145 -8.38 10.63 7.07
CA THR A 145 -7.64 11.74 7.70
C THR A 145 -8.45 13.02 7.55
N LEU A 146 -8.61 13.75 8.67
CA LEU A 146 -9.17 15.10 8.67
C LEU A 146 -8.03 16.11 8.65
N LEU A 147 -8.04 16.95 7.64
CA LEU A 147 -7.09 18.04 7.44
C LEU A 147 -7.79 19.38 7.70
N HIS A 148 -7.26 20.15 8.63
CA HIS A 148 -7.63 21.55 8.86
C HIS A 148 -6.51 22.45 8.36
N LEU A 149 -6.81 23.30 7.38
CA LEU A 149 -5.90 24.31 6.88
C LEU A 149 -6.25 25.66 7.50
N SER A 150 -5.28 26.26 8.18
CA SER A 150 -5.39 27.65 8.63
C SER A 150 -5.45 28.61 7.43
N PRO A 151 -5.97 29.84 7.62
CA PRO A 151 -5.97 30.87 6.58
C PRO A 151 -4.62 31.03 5.87
N GLY A 152 -4.63 31.01 4.53
CA GLY A 152 -3.41 31.07 3.72
C GLY A 152 -2.58 29.76 3.67
N GLY A 153 -3.08 28.69 4.30
CA GLY A 153 -2.47 27.37 4.26
C GLY A 153 -2.59 26.72 2.88
N ILE A 154 -1.52 26.10 2.41
CA ILE A 154 -1.47 25.39 1.12
C ILE A 154 -0.80 24.03 1.33
N VAL A 155 -1.48 22.96 0.92
CA VAL A 155 -0.93 21.60 0.93
C VAL A 155 -1.11 20.91 -0.42
N ASP A 156 -0.13 20.09 -0.79
CA ASP A 156 -0.24 19.14 -1.90
C ASP A 156 -0.35 17.73 -1.31
N VAL A 157 -1.42 17.02 -1.65
CA VAL A 157 -1.68 15.65 -1.20
C VAL A 157 -1.39 14.69 -2.34
N ASP A 158 -0.48 13.75 -2.11
CA ASP A 158 -0.07 12.72 -3.06
C ASP A 158 -0.16 11.35 -2.38
N PHE A 159 -1.30 10.70 -2.57
CA PHE A 159 -1.57 9.37 -2.04
C PHE A 159 -1.45 8.37 -3.19
N ASP A 160 -0.59 7.38 -3.02
CA ASP A 160 -0.44 6.27 -3.95
C ASP A 160 -0.69 4.92 -3.25
N SER A 161 -0.45 3.82 -3.96
CA SER A 161 -0.65 2.48 -3.45
C SER A 161 0.35 2.06 -2.35
N HIS A 162 1.43 2.83 -2.15
CA HIS A 162 2.54 2.50 -1.25
C HIS A 162 2.80 3.59 -0.19
N ALA A 163 2.42 4.84 -0.43
CA ALA A 163 2.72 5.97 0.43
C ALA A 163 1.56 6.95 0.55
N ARG A 164 1.38 7.51 1.75
CA ARG A 164 0.53 8.67 2.01
C ARG A 164 1.44 9.87 2.25
N ARG A 165 1.62 10.72 1.24
CA ARG A 165 2.48 11.90 1.33
C ARG A 165 1.65 13.18 1.27
N ILE A 166 1.92 14.11 2.18
CA ILE A 166 1.37 15.46 2.19
C ILE A 166 2.54 16.43 2.24
N VAL A 167 2.54 17.46 1.39
CA VAL A 167 3.55 18.51 1.37
C VAL A 167 2.91 19.83 1.81
N LEU A 168 3.31 20.36 2.96
CA LEU A 168 2.88 21.67 3.45
C LEU A 168 3.70 22.77 2.79
N MET A 169 3.09 23.42 1.80
CA MET A 169 3.72 24.45 1.00
C MET A 169 3.73 25.80 1.74
N ALA A 170 2.66 26.14 2.45
CA ALA A 170 2.56 27.39 3.18
C ALA A 170 1.60 27.29 4.37
N GLY A 171 1.81 28.16 5.36
CA GLY A 171 0.93 28.33 6.52
C GLY A 171 0.99 27.18 7.51
N LYS A 172 -0.16 26.94 8.16
CA LYS A 172 -0.34 25.92 9.19
C LYS A 172 -1.41 24.91 8.76
N ALA A 173 -1.15 23.65 9.07
CA ALA A 173 -2.08 22.55 8.90
C ALA A 173 -2.17 21.71 10.17
N SER A 174 -3.38 21.23 10.46
CA SER A 174 -3.68 20.34 11.57
C SER A 174 -4.26 19.04 11.04
N PHE A 175 -3.84 17.92 11.63
CA PHE A 175 -4.12 16.58 11.13
C PHE A 175 -4.70 15.70 12.24
N ASP A 176 -5.86 15.10 11.98
CA ASP A 176 -6.37 13.92 12.69
C ASP A 176 -6.24 12.72 11.74
N VAL A 177 -5.15 11.97 11.91
CA VAL A 177 -4.70 10.96 10.95
C VAL A 177 -5.53 9.69 11.03
N GLY A 178 -6.08 9.29 9.88
CA GLY A 178 -6.74 8.01 9.70
C GLY A 178 -5.77 6.84 9.80
N HIS A 179 -6.26 5.69 10.25
CA HIS A 179 -5.42 4.53 10.49
C HIS A 179 -5.19 3.71 9.22
N ASP A 180 -3.93 3.63 8.81
CA ASP A 180 -3.46 2.72 7.77
C ASP A 180 -2.01 2.32 8.10
N PRO A 181 -1.80 1.16 8.76
CA PRO A 181 -0.47 0.72 9.18
C PRO A 181 0.37 0.23 8.00
N LEU A 182 -0.24 -0.10 6.85
CA LEU A 182 0.46 -0.55 5.66
C LEU A 182 1.09 0.62 4.89
N ARG A 183 0.55 1.83 5.05
CA ARG A 183 1.04 3.05 4.42
C ARG A 183 1.18 4.15 5.48
N PRO A 184 2.34 4.35 6.11
CA PRO A 184 2.54 5.47 7.04
C PRO A 184 2.22 6.82 6.39
N LEU A 185 1.66 7.76 7.16
CA LEU A 185 1.47 9.13 6.71
C LEU A 185 2.77 9.90 6.89
N SER A 186 3.20 10.60 5.85
CA SER A 186 4.34 11.51 5.90
C SER A 186 3.91 12.93 5.53
N VAL A 187 4.24 13.89 6.39
CA VAL A 187 4.06 15.32 6.13
C VAL A 187 5.44 15.94 5.91
N GLU A 188 5.68 16.43 4.70
CA GLU A 188 6.89 17.16 4.35
C GLU A 188 6.64 18.67 4.47
N VAL A 189 7.52 19.37 5.17
CA VAL A 189 7.52 20.83 5.33
C VAL A 189 8.97 21.28 5.23
N GLY A 190 9.29 22.21 4.33
CA GLY A 190 10.68 22.62 4.12
C GLY A 190 11.62 21.43 3.83
N ARG A 191 12.58 21.19 4.73
CA ARG A 191 13.54 20.08 4.71
C ARG A 191 13.24 19.01 5.76
N GLN A 192 12.07 19.07 6.38
CA GLN A 192 11.64 18.22 7.48
C GLN A 192 10.56 17.27 6.98
N ARG A 193 10.63 16.03 7.45
CA ARG A 193 9.61 15.01 7.26
C ARG A 193 9.10 14.58 8.62
N ILE A 194 7.81 14.75 8.84
CA ILE A 194 7.08 14.26 10.00
C ILE A 194 6.40 12.96 9.59
N GLU A 195 6.63 11.88 10.31
CA GLU A 195 6.11 10.55 10.00
C GLU A 195 5.29 9.99 11.16
N ASP A 196 4.16 9.35 10.82
CA ASP A 196 3.18 8.85 11.78
C ASP A 196 2.37 7.61 11.30
N ILE A 197 1.83 6.84 12.26
CA ILE A 197 1.00 5.63 12.10
C ILE A 197 -0.43 5.84 12.69
N GLY A 198 -0.77 7.08 13.08
CA GLY A 198 -2.07 7.52 13.59
C GLY A 198 -1.87 8.45 14.79
N THR A 199 -2.03 9.75 14.60
CA THR A 199 -1.85 10.84 15.58
C THR A 199 -2.81 11.99 15.34
N VAL A 200 -2.93 12.84 16.35
CA VAL A 200 -3.50 14.18 16.22
C VAL A 200 -2.39 15.19 16.46
N PHE A 201 -2.06 16.01 15.46
CA PHE A 201 -0.94 16.95 15.54
C PHE A 201 -1.11 18.16 14.62
N ASP A 202 -0.38 19.22 14.94
CA ASP A 202 -0.28 20.45 14.18
C ASP A 202 1.13 20.58 13.56
N VAL A 203 1.18 21.13 12.36
CA VAL A 203 2.42 21.55 11.69
C VAL A 203 2.26 22.98 11.20
N ASP A 204 3.18 23.85 11.63
CA ASP A 204 3.30 25.23 11.19
C ASP A 204 4.64 25.41 10.47
N ARG A 205 4.61 25.93 9.25
CA ARG A 205 5.81 26.19 8.47
C ARG A 205 6.42 27.53 8.91
N ASP A 206 7.65 27.48 9.43
CA ASP A 206 8.41 28.68 9.82
C ASP A 206 9.66 28.83 8.93
N GLY A 207 9.51 29.56 7.81
CA GLY A 207 10.56 29.67 6.79
C GLY A 207 10.91 28.32 6.16
N ASP A 208 12.16 27.89 6.36
CA ASP A 208 12.66 26.54 5.98
C ASP A 208 12.56 25.52 7.12
N GLY A 209 12.15 25.96 8.31
CA GLY A 209 11.92 25.15 9.50
C GLY A 209 10.45 24.75 9.68
N ALA A 210 10.18 24.15 10.83
CA ALA A 210 8.85 23.70 11.20
C ALA A 210 8.63 23.75 12.72
N ARG A 211 7.42 24.15 13.11
CA ARG A 211 6.87 23.91 14.44
C ARG A 211 5.90 22.74 14.37
N VAL A 212 6.13 21.73 15.20
CA VAL A 212 5.31 20.52 15.27
C VAL A 212 4.78 20.41 16.70
N ALA A 213 3.47 20.29 16.86
CA ALA A 213 2.82 20.08 18.15
C ALA A 213 1.99 18.80 18.11
N VAL A 214 2.29 17.83 18.98
CA VAL A 214 1.58 16.56 19.02
C VAL A 214 0.58 16.61 20.16
N ILE A 215 -0.69 16.53 19.81
CA ILE A 215 -1.79 16.54 20.76
C ILE A 215 -1.98 15.13 21.33
N SER A 216 -2.01 14.12 20.45
CA SER A 216 -2.18 12.72 20.84
C SER A 216 -1.41 11.77 19.93
N GLY A 217 -0.76 10.77 20.51
CA GLY A 217 0.06 9.78 19.82
C GLY A 217 1.57 10.12 19.86
N LYS A 218 2.30 9.77 18.80
CA LYS A 218 3.74 10.01 18.68
C LYS A 218 4.10 10.24 17.21
N VAL A 219 4.88 11.27 16.92
CA VAL A 219 5.44 11.51 15.58
C VAL A 219 6.97 11.47 15.62
N SER A 220 7.57 11.07 14.52
CA SER A 220 9.01 11.15 14.31
C SER A 220 9.33 12.28 13.35
N VAL A 221 10.26 13.17 13.73
CA VAL A 221 10.75 14.26 12.89
C VAL A 221 12.11 13.88 12.32
N TRP A 222 12.22 13.93 11.00
CA TRP A 222 13.42 13.63 10.24
C TRP A 222 13.85 14.84 9.44
N ARG A 223 15.15 15.07 9.33
CA ARG A 223 15.71 16.04 8.38
C ARG A 223 16.06 15.34 7.09
N MET A 224 15.45 15.75 5.99
CA MET A 224 15.82 15.29 4.66
C MET A 224 17.16 15.91 4.25
N SER A 225 18.10 15.09 3.78
CA SER A 225 19.28 15.61 3.10
C SER A 225 18.83 16.37 1.84
N SER A 226 19.52 17.46 1.48
CA SER A 226 19.16 18.29 0.33
C SER A 226 19.44 17.54 -0.98
N ALA A 227 18.49 16.71 -1.42
CA ALA A 227 18.54 15.96 -2.67
C ALA A 227 17.68 16.63 -3.76
N TRP A 228 17.89 17.93 -4.02
CA TRP A 228 17.36 18.58 -5.24
C TRP A 228 17.99 17.99 -6.53
N ILE A 229 18.93 17.04 -6.43
CA ILE A 229 19.54 16.33 -7.57
C ILE A 229 18.87 14.97 -7.85
N ASP A 230 17.99 14.45 -7.00
CA ASP A 230 17.40 13.11 -7.22
C ASP A 230 15.88 13.10 -7.41
N SER A 231 15.41 14.06 -8.20
CA SER A 231 14.06 14.08 -8.76
C SER A 231 13.73 12.85 -9.64
N GLY A 232 14.67 11.92 -9.83
CA GLY A 232 14.46 10.61 -10.43
C GLY A 232 14.23 9.48 -9.40
N ALA A 233 15.06 9.35 -8.35
CA ALA A 233 14.98 8.21 -7.44
C ALA A 233 13.99 8.39 -6.26
N ARG A 234 13.57 9.62 -5.93
CA ARG A 234 12.56 9.89 -4.87
C ARG A 234 11.21 9.20 -5.09
N ARG A 235 10.92 8.79 -6.33
CA ARG A 235 9.67 8.11 -6.72
C ARG A 235 9.78 6.58 -6.77
N LEU A 236 11.00 6.02 -6.75
CA LEU A 236 11.25 4.59 -6.90
C LEU A 236 11.42 3.84 -5.58
N LEU A 237 11.82 4.54 -4.52
CA LEU A 237 12.28 3.87 -3.30
C LEU A 237 11.24 3.76 -2.19
N GLY A 238 10.08 4.43 -2.29
CA GLY A 238 8.96 4.32 -1.33
C GLY A 238 9.24 4.69 0.14
N HIS A 239 10.47 4.57 0.61
CA HIS A 239 10.94 4.56 2.00
C HIS A 239 12.46 4.85 1.98
N ALA A 240 12.94 5.83 1.20
CA ALA A 240 14.35 6.21 1.19
C ALA A 240 14.71 6.98 2.48
N THR A 241 15.05 6.18 3.48
CA THR A 241 15.84 6.49 4.68
C THR A 241 17.22 6.97 4.28
N GLU A 242 17.38 8.27 4.12
CA GLU A 242 18.66 8.96 4.34
C GLU A 242 18.39 10.38 4.88
N GLY A 243 17.43 10.46 5.79
CA GLY A 243 17.22 11.62 6.63
C GLY A 243 17.86 11.40 7.99
N ASN A 244 18.52 12.41 8.55
CA ASN A 244 18.99 12.34 9.93
C ASN A 244 17.77 12.46 10.85
N ARG A 245 17.55 11.46 11.73
CA ARG A 245 16.47 11.54 12.73
C ARG A 245 16.77 12.70 13.66
N VAL A 246 15.85 13.66 13.74
CA VAL A 246 16.00 14.85 14.58
C VAL A 246 15.48 14.57 15.99
N ALA A 247 14.21 14.16 16.09
CA ALA A 247 13.57 13.89 17.38
C ALA A 247 12.31 13.03 17.23
N ASP A 248 11.92 12.41 18.34
CA ASP A 248 10.58 11.88 18.56
C ASP A 248 9.80 12.81 19.48
N ILE A 249 8.55 13.09 19.13
CA ILE A 249 7.63 13.95 19.88
C ILE A 249 6.43 13.11 20.32
N ALA A 250 6.13 13.11 21.61
CA ALA A 250 4.97 12.42 22.18
C ALA A 250 3.79 13.38 22.36
N GLY A 251 2.60 12.82 22.58
CA GLY A 251 1.40 13.59 22.90
C GLY A 251 1.63 14.52 24.11
N GLY A 252 1.21 15.77 23.98
CA GLY A 252 1.43 16.83 24.96
C GLY A 252 2.76 17.56 24.81
N GLU A 253 3.52 17.33 23.75
CA GLU A 253 4.79 18.02 23.48
C GLU A 253 4.75 18.83 22.18
N SER A 254 5.61 19.84 22.10
CA SER A 254 5.89 20.58 20.87
C SER A 254 7.40 20.69 20.62
N LEU A 255 7.75 20.83 19.34
CA LEU A 255 9.12 20.96 18.87
C LEU A 255 9.19 22.04 17.80
N HIS A 256 10.17 22.94 17.92
CA HIS A 256 10.53 23.88 16.88
C HIS A 256 11.90 23.49 16.31
N VAL A 257 11.96 23.30 14.99
CA VAL A 257 13.20 22.97 14.27
C VAL A 257 13.48 23.98 13.16
N ASP A 258 14.75 24.33 12.96
CA ASP A 258 15.19 25.16 11.85
C ASP A 258 15.34 24.35 10.54
N GLY A 259 15.68 25.03 9.44
CA GLY A 259 15.91 24.43 8.12
C GLY A 259 17.06 23.43 8.03
N ASP A 260 17.98 23.45 8.99
CA ASP A 260 19.09 22.52 9.12
C ASP A 260 18.79 21.39 10.11
N GLY A 261 17.57 21.33 10.63
CA GLY A 261 17.07 20.34 11.56
C GLY A 261 17.67 20.44 12.96
N HIS A 262 18.19 21.60 13.34
CA HIS A 262 18.52 21.87 14.73
C HIS A 262 17.25 22.16 15.51
N VAL A 263 17.15 21.59 16.71
CA VAL A 263 16.05 21.87 17.63
C VAL A 263 16.29 23.25 18.25
N LEU A 264 15.38 24.18 17.95
CA LEU A 264 15.38 25.53 18.50
C LEU A 264 14.63 25.62 19.84
N ASP A 265 13.53 24.87 19.96
CA ASP A 265 12.74 24.79 21.18
C ASP A 265 12.07 23.41 21.32
N ARG A 266 11.89 22.96 22.56
CA ARG A 266 11.06 21.80 22.92
C ARG A 266 10.35 22.12 24.22
N SER A 267 9.03 22.08 24.19
CA SER A 267 8.20 22.50 25.32
C SER A 267 6.97 21.63 25.47
N VAL A 268 6.37 21.67 26.67
CA VAL A 268 5.06 21.07 26.93
C VAL A 268 4.00 21.88 26.18
N LEU A 269 3.13 21.19 25.46
CA LEU A 269 2.09 21.80 24.66
C LEU A 269 1.01 22.43 25.55
N ASP A 270 0.62 23.66 25.24
CA ASP A 270 -0.66 24.20 25.72
C ASP A 270 -1.79 23.48 24.97
N THR A 271 -2.33 22.45 25.61
CA THR A 271 -3.38 21.60 25.04
C THR A 271 -4.64 22.38 24.74
N SER A 272 -4.94 23.46 25.46
CA SER A 272 -6.18 24.24 25.26
C SER A 272 -6.15 24.98 23.92
N ALA A 273 -5.05 25.65 23.61
CA ALA A 273 -4.86 26.32 22.32
C ALA A 273 -4.71 25.31 21.17
N ALA A 274 -4.02 24.19 21.41
CA ALA A 274 -3.75 23.18 20.38
C ALA A 274 -4.99 22.37 19.97
N THR A 275 -5.98 22.26 20.86
CA THR A 275 -7.22 21.48 20.60
C THR A 275 -8.38 22.34 20.10
N ALA A 276 -8.24 23.66 20.03
CA ALA A 276 -9.34 24.57 19.68
C ALA A 276 -9.94 24.37 18.28
N TRP A 277 -9.21 23.73 17.36
CA TRP A 277 -9.69 23.42 16.01
C TRP A 277 -10.43 22.08 15.91
N LEU A 278 -10.30 21.23 16.93
CA LEU A 278 -10.84 19.90 16.93
C LEU A 278 -12.37 19.93 16.99
N PRO A 279 -13.07 19.02 16.29
CA PRO A 279 -14.52 18.99 16.30
C PRO A 279 -15.10 18.58 17.65
N ASP A 280 -16.25 19.15 18.03
CA ASP A 280 -16.97 18.79 19.25
C ASP A 280 -17.48 17.33 19.27
N ASP A 281 -17.54 16.70 18.10
CA ASP A 281 -17.97 15.30 17.92
C ASP A 281 -16.87 14.47 17.26
N ILE A 282 -16.65 13.26 17.80
CA ILE A 282 -15.85 12.23 17.15
C ILE A 282 -16.81 11.27 16.44
N ARG A 283 -16.75 11.29 15.11
CA ARG A 283 -17.53 10.38 14.24
C ARG A 283 -16.62 9.29 13.69
N PHE A 284 -17.06 8.05 13.78
CA PHE A 284 -16.33 6.90 13.28
C PHE A 284 -17.24 5.91 12.59
N HIS A 285 -16.71 5.30 11.54
CA HIS A 285 -17.38 4.29 10.75
C HIS A 285 -16.39 3.17 10.52
N ASP A 286 -16.71 1.97 11.01
CA ASP A 286 -15.88 0.80 10.85
C ASP A 286 -14.42 1.08 11.25
N THR A 287 -14.21 1.74 12.39
CA THR A 287 -12.89 2.24 12.80
C THR A 287 -12.35 1.42 13.97
N PRO A 288 -11.07 1.01 13.99
CA PRO A 288 -10.49 0.29 15.12
C PRO A 288 -10.57 1.07 16.43
N ILE A 289 -10.93 0.40 17.53
CA ILE A 289 -11.08 1.00 18.86
C ILE A 289 -9.81 1.75 19.29
N GLY A 290 -8.61 1.23 18.97
CA GLY A 290 -7.33 1.89 19.26
C GLY A 290 -7.22 3.29 18.65
N VAL A 291 -7.77 3.47 17.46
CA VAL A 291 -7.76 4.76 16.73
C VAL A 291 -8.75 5.72 17.37
N VAL A 292 -9.94 5.24 17.69
CA VAL A 292 -10.99 6.04 18.35
C VAL A 292 -10.50 6.51 19.73
N ALA A 293 -9.94 5.61 20.55
CA ALA A 293 -9.41 5.96 21.86
C ALA A 293 -8.29 7.01 21.78
N ARG A 294 -7.43 6.93 20.77
CA ARG A 294 -6.39 7.94 20.54
C ARG A 294 -6.97 9.31 20.18
N ARG A 295 -8.03 9.36 19.38
CA ARG A 295 -8.75 10.61 19.09
C ARG A 295 -9.34 11.20 20.36
N PHE A 296 -9.96 10.38 21.21
CA PHE A 296 -10.43 10.81 22.53
C PHE A 296 -9.31 11.32 23.44
N ASN A 297 -8.11 10.73 23.36
CA ASN A 297 -6.95 11.19 24.11
C ASN A 297 -6.53 12.62 23.77
N ALA A 298 -6.98 13.18 22.63
CA ALA A 298 -6.77 14.58 22.31
C ALA A 298 -7.62 15.54 23.18
N TYR A 299 -8.71 15.06 23.80
CA TYR A 299 -9.68 15.87 24.55
C TYR A 299 -9.66 15.61 26.06
N THR A 300 -8.81 14.70 26.56
CA THR A 300 -8.76 14.31 27.98
C THR A 300 -7.36 14.46 28.57
N THR A 301 -7.30 14.85 29.85
CA THR A 301 -6.07 14.84 30.65
C THR A 301 -5.75 13.48 31.24
N ARG A 302 -6.73 12.55 31.29
CA ARG A 302 -6.57 11.16 31.71
C ARG A 302 -6.67 10.27 30.46
N PRO A 303 -5.54 9.89 29.83
CA PRO A 303 -5.55 9.14 28.59
C PRO A 303 -6.14 7.74 28.77
N LEU A 304 -6.88 7.32 27.75
CA LEU A 304 -7.34 5.97 27.49
C LEU A 304 -6.16 5.14 26.98
N SER A 305 -5.88 4.02 27.63
CA SER A 305 -4.84 3.08 27.26
C SER A 305 -5.46 1.70 26.99
N ILE A 306 -5.40 1.25 25.74
CA ILE A 306 -5.85 -0.09 25.33
C ILE A 306 -4.62 -0.98 25.28
N GLU A 307 -4.55 -1.96 26.18
CA GLU A 307 -3.37 -2.82 26.31
C GLU A 307 -3.43 -4.07 25.44
N ASP A 308 -4.64 -4.49 25.07
CA ASP A 308 -4.86 -5.68 24.27
C ASP A 308 -4.92 -5.31 22.77
N ALA A 309 -3.99 -5.89 21.99
CA ALA A 309 -3.92 -5.67 20.54
C ALA A 309 -5.18 -6.13 19.80
N ALA A 310 -5.76 -7.28 20.18
CA ALA A 310 -6.98 -7.78 19.56
C ALA A 310 -8.18 -6.89 19.88
N LEU A 311 -8.24 -6.30 21.09
CA LEU A 311 -9.25 -5.30 21.42
C LEU A 311 -9.05 -4.00 20.64
N SER A 312 -7.80 -3.55 20.51
CA SER A 312 -7.43 -2.35 19.75
C SER A 312 -7.88 -2.41 18.28
N GLU A 313 -7.82 -3.61 17.68
CA GLU A 313 -8.19 -3.86 16.28
C GLU A 313 -9.71 -4.04 16.05
N LYS A 314 -10.51 -4.27 17.11
CA LYS A 314 -11.96 -4.39 16.97
C LYS A 314 -12.53 -3.10 16.37
N ARG A 315 -13.39 -3.24 15.35
CA ARG A 315 -13.95 -2.12 14.61
C ARG A 315 -15.31 -1.71 15.18
N ILE A 316 -15.51 -0.41 15.33
CA ILE A 316 -16.73 0.18 15.86
C ILE A 316 -17.22 1.31 14.96
N SER A 317 -18.51 1.59 15.03
CA SER A 317 -19.19 2.69 14.33
C SER A 317 -20.04 3.47 15.33
N GLY A 318 -20.07 4.79 15.19
CA GLY A 318 -20.79 5.64 16.13
C GLY A 318 -20.38 7.11 16.07
N VAL A 319 -21.09 7.90 16.85
CA VAL A 319 -20.84 9.32 17.06
C VAL A 319 -20.88 9.57 18.56
N PHE A 320 -19.87 10.25 19.06
CA PHE A 320 -19.74 10.58 20.47
C PHE A 320 -19.28 12.03 20.61
N HIS A 321 -19.72 12.71 21.66
CA HIS A 321 -19.20 14.02 22.01
C HIS A 321 -17.74 13.89 22.48
N ALA A 322 -16.86 14.67 21.87
CA ALA A 322 -15.42 14.58 22.07
C ALA A 322 -15.00 14.94 23.50
N HIS A 323 -15.71 15.89 24.11
CA HIS A 323 -15.50 16.34 25.49
C HIS A 323 -16.17 15.45 26.55
N ASP A 324 -16.81 14.34 26.15
CA ASP A 324 -17.34 13.33 27.06
C ASP A 324 -16.63 11.97 26.87
N PRO A 325 -15.36 11.85 27.30
CA PRO A 325 -14.64 10.60 27.22
C PRO A 325 -15.27 9.50 28.10
N GLU A 326 -16.04 9.84 29.14
CA GLU A 326 -16.70 8.85 30.00
C GLU A 326 -17.85 8.14 29.30
N ALA A 327 -18.56 8.79 28.37
CA ALA A 327 -19.52 8.11 27.50
C ALA A 327 -18.85 7.01 26.66
N PHE A 328 -17.68 7.30 26.09
CA PHE A 328 -16.93 6.31 25.33
C PHE A 328 -16.38 5.18 26.23
N VAL A 329 -15.86 5.51 27.41
CA VAL A 329 -15.41 4.51 28.40
C VAL A 329 -16.57 3.61 28.85
N SER A 330 -17.76 4.17 29.04
CA SER A 330 -18.97 3.42 29.40
C SER A 330 -19.39 2.48 28.28
N TYR A 331 -19.33 2.95 27.02
CA TYR A 331 -19.53 2.11 25.85
C TYR A 331 -18.53 0.94 25.81
N LEU A 332 -17.23 1.21 25.98
CA LEU A 332 -16.20 0.16 26.02
C LEU A 332 -16.46 -0.85 27.13
N GLY A 333 -16.90 -0.41 28.32
CA GLY A 333 -17.27 -1.28 29.42
C GLY A 333 -18.53 -2.13 29.17
N SER A 334 -19.38 -1.74 28.23
CA SER A 334 -20.55 -2.53 27.81
C SER A 334 -20.20 -3.66 26.85
N LEU A 335 -19.02 -3.62 26.23
CA LEU A 335 -18.57 -4.66 25.33
C LEU A 335 -18.26 -5.95 26.12
N SER A 336 -18.78 -7.07 25.64
CA SER A 336 -18.51 -8.37 26.24
C SER A 336 -17.01 -8.65 26.23
N GLY A 337 -16.48 -9.04 27.38
CA GLY A 337 -15.06 -9.39 27.48
C GLY A 337 -14.15 -8.17 27.61
N VAL A 338 -14.64 -6.99 28.00
CA VAL A 338 -13.81 -5.80 28.25
C VAL A 338 -13.89 -5.41 29.72
N ARG A 339 -12.73 -5.11 30.31
CA ARG A 339 -12.59 -4.57 31.67
C ARG A 339 -11.96 -3.19 31.60
N VAL A 340 -12.61 -2.24 32.25
CA VAL A 340 -12.14 -0.87 32.42
C VAL A 340 -11.61 -0.70 33.84
N GLN A 341 -10.38 -0.23 33.97
CA GLN A 341 -9.76 0.15 35.24
C GLN A 341 -9.44 1.64 35.21
N ARG A 342 -9.92 2.38 36.22
CA ARG A 342 -9.66 3.81 36.35
C ARG A 342 -8.50 4.00 37.32
N GLU A 343 -7.39 4.52 36.81
CA GLU A 343 -6.22 4.88 37.59
C GLU A 343 -6.15 6.42 37.73
N PRO A 344 -5.33 6.95 38.66
CA PRO A 344 -5.22 8.40 38.84
C PRO A 344 -4.71 9.14 37.60
N ASP A 345 -3.79 8.51 36.85
CA ASP A 345 -3.10 9.10 35.69
C ASP A 345 -3.67 8.64 34.34
N ARG A 346 -4.45 7.55 34.28
CA ARG A 346 -4.96 6.97 33.03
C ARG A 346 -6.21 6.11 33.23
N ILE A 347 -6.88 5.76 32.13
CA ILE A 347 -7.95 4.76 32.12
C ILE A 347 -7.46 3.58 31.28
N ARG A 348 -7.29 2.43 31.93
CA ARG A 348 -6.83 1.20 31.27
C ARG A 348 -8.00 0.36 30.81
N ILE A 349 -7.94 -0.08 29.56
CA ILE A 349 -8.93 -0.94 28.91
C ILE A 349 -8.25 -2.25 28.52
N GLN A 350 -8.75 -3.35 29.06
CA GLN A 350 -8.19 -4.69 28.87
C GLN A 350 -9.27 -5.66 28.40
N SER A 351 -8.88 -6.66 27.61
CA SER A 351 -9.75 -7.80 27.32
C SER A 351 -9.77 -8.75 28.53
N THR A 352 -10.94 -9.15 29.01
CA THR A 352 -11.05 -10.32 29.87
C THR A 352 -11.08 -11.55 28.99
N ARG A 353 -9.91 -12.15 28.77
CA ARG A 353 -9.82 -13.52 28.25
C ARG A 353 -10.65 -14.43 29.16
N THR A 354 -11.68 -15.06 28.61
CA THR A 354 -12.09 -16.38 29.09
C THR A 354 -11.00 -17.35 28.60
N LEU A 355 -10.36 -18.04 29.55
CA LEU A 355 -9.40 -19.11 29.29
C LEU A 355 -10.03 -20.23 28.44
#